data_AF-A0A2V5QDR3-F1
#
_entry.id   AF-A0A2V5QDR3-F1
#
_cell.length_a   1.000
_cell.length_b   1.000
_cell.length_c   1.000
_cell.angle_alpha   90.00
_cell.angle_beta   90.00
_cell.angle_gamma   90.00
#
_symmetry.space_group_name_H-M   'P 1'
#
loop_
_entity.id
_entity.type
_entity.pdbx_description
1 polymer ?
#
loop_
_entity_poly.entity_id
_entity_poly.type
_entity_poly.pdbx_seq_one_letter_code
_entity_poly.pdbx_strand_id
1 'polypeptide(L)'
;TETVATDLQQLNGNEKSFANRTLRIPSKHADAWLSALNQARLVIATKHDFTENELNDHFRSPIGSRRDLSLFQVNFYGFLQEFILRELED
;
A
#
# COMPACT_ATOMS: atom_id res chain seq x y z
N THR A 1 10.76 -4.98 -7.28
CA THR A 1 10.27 -5.29 -8.65
C THR A 1 10.44 -4.06 -9.53
N GLU A 2 11.17 -4.18 -10.63
CA GLU A 2 11.47 -3.08 -11.56
C GLU A 2 10.20 -2.43 -12.16
N THR A 3 9.16 -3.24 -12.40
CA THR A 3 7.85 -2.79 -12.89
C THR A 3 7.21 -1.75 -11.98
N VAL A 4 7.10 -2.04 -10.68
CA VAL A 4 6.47 -1.14 -9.70
C VAL A 4 7.29 0.15 -9.55
N ALA A 5 8.62 0.03 -9.54
CA ALA A 5 9.51 1.19 -9.49
C ALA A 5 9.34 2.11 -10.73
N THR A 6 9.16 1.52 -11.91
CA THR A 6 8.90 2.25 -13.15
C THR A 6 7.53 2.94 -13.12
N ASP A 7 6.48 2.24 -12.70
CA ASP A 7 5.13 2.82 -12.59
C ASP A 7 5.10 3.99 -11.60
N LEU A 8 5.84 3.88 -10.49
CA LEU A 8 5.94 4.93 -9.48
C LEU A 8 6.66 6.21 -9.98
N GLN A 9 7.39 6.16 -11.11
CA GLN A 9 7.97 7.37 -11.70
C GLN A 9 6.91 8.40 -12.10
N GLN A 10 5.66 7.96 -12.37
CA GLN A 10 4.51 8.85 -12.59
C GLN A 10 4.29 9.83 -11.42
N LEU A 11 4.67 9.41 -10.21
CA LEU A 11 4.53 10.20 -8.98
C LEU A 11 5.79 11.01 -8.65
N ASN A 12 6.89 10.81 -9.38
CA ASN A 12 8.18 11.43 -9.09
C ASN A 12 8.36 12.70 -9.95
N GLY A 13 7.83 13.82 -9.47
CA GLY A 13 8.02 15.13 -10.10
C GLY A 13 8.43 16.14 -9.03
N ASN A 14 9.52 16.86 -9.27
CA ASN A 14 10.16 17.83 -8.37
C ASN A 14 9.30 19.05 -7.96
N GLU A 15 7.99 19.02 -8.16
CA GLU A 15 7.08 20.11 -7.87
C GLU A 15 6.18 19.81 -6.66
N LYS A 16 6.11 20.79 -5.76
CA LYS A 16 5.75 20.75 -4.34
C LYS A 16 4.31 20.35 -3.95
N SER A 17 3.60 19.54 -4.74
CA SER A 17 2.31 19.03 -4.24
C SER A 17 1.96 17.64 -4.79
N PHE A 18 1.72 16.71 -3.86
CA PHE A 18 1.04 15.45 -4.12
C PHE A 18 -0.47 15.65 -4.36
N ALA A 19 -0.99 16.89 -4.28
CA ALA A 19 -2.39 17.16 -4.60
C ALA A 19 -2.67 16.78 -6.07
N ASN A 20 -3.66 15.92 -6.27
CA ASN A 20 -4.23 15.53 -7.55
C ASN A 20 -3.32 14.70 -8.49
N ARG A 21 -2.35 13.94 -7.97
CA ARG A 21 -1.62 12.97 -8.81
C ARG A 21 -2.39 11.66 -8.93
N THR A 22 -2.58 11.20 -10.16
CA THR A 22 -3.14 9.90 -10.47
C THR A 22 -2.02 8.91 -10.74
N LEU A 23 -2.00 7.80 -10.02
CA LEU A 23 -1.18 6.65 -10.37
C LEU A 23 -1.99 5.75 -11.31
N ARG A 24 -1.49 5.49 -12.52
CA ARG A 24 -2.09 4.52 -13.43
C ARG A 24 -1.32 3.21 -13.36
N ILE A 25 -2.02 2.13 -13.01
CA ILE A 25 -1.49 0.77 -12.96
C ILE A 25 -2.06 0.00 -14.15
N PRO A 26 -1.26 -0.36 -15.17
CA PRO A 26 -1.72 -1.24 -16.24
C PRO A 26 -2.10 -2.62 -15.68
N SER A 27 -3.20 -3.23 -16.15
CA SER A 27 -3.65 -4.55 -15.66
C SER A 27 -2.57 -5.64 -15.81
N LYS A 28 -1.75 -5.57 -16.87
CA LYS A 28 -0.58 -6.46 -17.07
C LYS A 28 0.51 -6.34 -15.99
N HIS A 29 0.48 -5.30 -15.16
CA HIS A 29 1.41 -5.09 -14.04
C HIS A 29 0.77 -5.49 -12.70
N ALA A 30 -0.49 -5.94 -12.67
CA ALA A 30 -1.21 -6.18 -11.42
C ALA A 30 -0.52 -7.19 -10.50
N ASP A 31 -0.03 -8.32 -11.03
CA ASP A 31 0.71 -9.31 -10.24
C ASP A 31 1.94 -8.71 -9.55
N ALA A 32 2.67 -7.85 -10.26
CA ALA A 32 3.85 -7.18 -9.71
C ALA A 32 3.48 -6.22 -8.58
N TRP A 33 2.33 -5.54 -8.70
CA TRP A 33 1.79 -4.65 -7.67
C TRP A 33 1.24 -5.42 -6.46
N LEU A 34 0.46 -6.47 -6.67
CA LEU A 34 -0.07 -7.33 -5.61
C LEU A 34 1.08 -7.94 -4.78
N SER A 35 2.13 -8.43 -5.45
CA SER A 35 3.32 -8.96 -4.81
C SER A 35 4.07 -7.89 -4.00
N ALA A 36 4.31 -6.71 -4.60
CA ALA A 36 5.03 -5.63 -3.93
C ALA A 36 4.27 -5.07 -2.72
N LEU A 37 2.95 -4.90 -2.81
CA LEU A 37 2.10 -4.47 -1.70
C LEU A 37 2.12 -5.51 -0.58
N ASN A 38 2.04 -6.80 -0.90
CA ASN A 38 2.14 -7.86 0.10
C ASN A 38 3.50 -7.84 0.82
N GLN A 39 4.59 -7.71 0.06
CA GLN A 39 5.94 -7.60 0.63
C GLN A 39 6.08 -6.38 1.55
N ALA A 40 5.54 -5.22 1.14
CA ALA A 40 5.54 -4.01 1.95
C ALA A 40 4.78 -4.22 3.28
N ARG A 41 3.62 -4.88 3.24
CA ARG A 41 2.84 -5.21 4.46
C ARG A 41 3.63 -6.10 5.41
N LEU A 42 4.24 -7.18 4.90
CA LEU A 42 5.04 -8.09 5.71
C LEU A 42 6.23 -7.39 6.38
N VAL A 43 6.97 -6.57 5.62
CA VAL A 43 8.12 -5.82 6.15
C VAL A 43 7.69 -4.85 7.25
N ILE A 44 6.59 -4.12 7.07
CA ILE A 44 6.09 -3.19 8.09
C ILE A 44 5.62 -3.95 9.33
N ALA A 45 4.91 -5.06 9.14
CA ALA A 45 4.41 -5.89 10.25
C ALA A 45 5.56 -6.45 11.10
N THR A 46 6.58 -7.01 10.46
CA THR A 46 7.78 -7.50 11.17
C THR A 46 8.55 -6.37 11.83
N LYS A 47 8.70 -5.21 11.20
CA LYS A 47 9.45 -4.07 11.76
C LYS A 47 8.85 -3.52 13.05
N HIS A 48 7.54 -3.63 13.21
CA HIS A 48 6.81 -3.06 14.35
C HIS A 48 6.25 -4.12 15.30
N ASP A 49 6.62 -5.39 15.10
CA ASP A 49 6.16 -6.56 15.84
C ASP A 49 4.64 -6.53 16.05
N PHE A 50 3.88 -6.29 14.97
CA PHE A 50 2.43 -6.30 15.06
C PHE A 50 1.93 -7.72 15.34
N THR A 51 1.02 -7.83 16.30
CA THR A 51 0.30 -9.08 16.57
C THR A 51 -0.83 -9.28 15.56
N GLU A 52 -1.28 -10.53 15.35
CA GLU A 52 -2.43 -10.81 14.48
C GLU A 52 -3.68 -10.04 14.91
N ASN A 53 -3.92 -9.92 16.22
CA ASN A 53 -5.05 -9.14 16.73
C ASN A 53 -4.99 -7.68 16.31
N GLU A 54 -3.81 -7.06 16.29
CA GLU A 54 -3.65 -5.68 15.84
C GLU A 54 -3.82 -5.53 14.33
N LEU A 55 -3.41 -6.53 13.55
CA LEU A 55 -3.60 -6.55 12.10
C LEU A 55 -5.06 -6.78 11.69
N ASN A 56 -5.84 -7.45 12.54
CA ASN A 56 -7.26 -7.75 12.32
C ASN A 56 -8.22 -6.75 13.00
N ASP A 57 -7.71 -5.77 13.76
CA ASP A 57 -8.52 -4.76 14.42
C ASP A 57 -8.90 -3.64 13.44
N HIS A 58 -10.11 -3.75 12.88
CA HIS A 58 -10.69 -2.79 11.95
C HIS A 58 -11.22 -1.50 12.62
N PHE A 59 -11.28 -1.43 13.95
CA PHE A 59 -11.96 -0.36 14.68
C PHE A 59 -11.02 0.65 15.35
N ARG A 60 -9.70 0.43 15.27
CA ARG A 60 -8.70 1.29 15.90
C ARG A 60 -8.51 2.61 15.11
N SER A 61 -8.76 3.77 15.73
CA SER A 61 -8.51 5.10 15.15
C SER A 61 -8.29 6.20 16.24
N PRO A 62 -7.48 7.28 16.03
CA PRO A 62 -6.41 7.47 15.05
C PRO A 62 -5.02 7.81 15.66
N ILE A 63 -3.98 7.33 14.98
CA ILE A 63 -2.71 8.02 14.70
C ILE A 63 -2.16 8.90 15.84
N GLY A 64 -1.83 8.27 16.97
CA GLY A 64 -1.13 8.95 18.07
C GLY A 64 0.40 8.84 17.94
N SER A 65 0.87 7.86 17.17
CA SER A 65 2.29 7.51 17.08
C SER A 65 2.73 7.09 15.68
N ARG A 66 4.06 7.04 15.48
CA ARG A 66 4.66 6.46 14.27
C ARG A 66 4.25 5.00 14.05
N ARG A 67 4.01 4.23 15.13
CA ARG A 67 3.59 2.83 15.04
C ARG A 67 2.15 2.73 14.53
N ASP A 68 1.26 3.59 15.00
CA ASP A 68 -0.13 3.61 14.53
C ASP A 68 -0.21 4.01 13.05
N LEU A 69 0.67 4.92 12.60
CA LEU A 69 0.80 5.25 11.18
C LEU A 69 1.27 4.04 10.35
N SER A 70 2.22 3.26 10.86
CA SER A 70 2.65 2.01 10.21
C SER A 70 1.52 0.99 10.11
N LEU A 71 0.67 0.86 11.14
CA LEU A 71 -0.51 -0.01 11.09
C LEU A 71 -1.51 0.46 10.04
N PHE A 72 -1.75 1.78 9.98
CA PHE A 72 -2.55 2.37 8.90
C PHE A 72 -1.98 2.06 7.52
N GLN A 73 -0.66 2.14 7.32
CA GLN A 73 -0.03 1.78 6.04
C GLN A 73 -0.27 0.31 5.67
N VAL A 74 -0.16 -0.62 6.63
CA VAL A 74 -0.44 -2.05 6.38
C VAL A 74 -1.88 -2.24 5.89
N ASN A 75 -2.84 -1.59 6.54
CA ASN A 75 -4.26 -1.67 6.17
C ASN A 75 -4.52 -1.00 4.81
N PHE A 76 -3.92 0.16 4.57
CA PHE A 76 -4.05 0.89 3.31
C PHE A 76 -3.50 0.08 2.11
N TYR A 77 -2.35 -0.57 2.27
CA TYR A 77 -1.82 -1.46 1.22
C TYR A 77 -2.70 -2.69 1.00
N GLY A 78 -3.31 -3.24 2.05
CA GLY A 78 -4.32 -4.30 1.92
C GLY A 78 -5.54 -3.85 1.11
N PHE A 79 -6.06 -2.66 1.40
CA PHE A 79 -7.14 -2.04 0.63
C PHE A 79 -6.77 -1.88 -0.85
N LEU A 80 -5.55 -1.42 -1.17
CA LEU A 80 -5.10 -1.33 -2.56
C LEU A 80 -5.01 -2.69 -3.26
N GLN A 81 -4.60 -3.76 -2.55
CA GLN A 81 -4.60 -5.11 -3.11
C GLN A 81 -6.02 -5.56 -3.47
N GLU A 82 -6.97 -5.34 -2.57
CA GLU A 82 -8.39 -5.67 -2.79
C GLU A 82 -8.96 -4.86 -3.96
N PHE A 83 -8.65 -3.56 -4.04
CA PHE A 83 -9.06 -2.71 -5.15
C PHE A 83 -8.53 -3.23 -6.50
N ILE A 84 -7.23 -3.57 -6.58
CA ILE A 84 -6.63 -4.13 -7.80
C ILE A 84 -7.29 -5.46 -8.19
N LEU A 85 -7.56 -6.34 -7.22
CA LEU A 85 -8.20 -7.64 -7.49
C LEU A 85 -9.61 -7.46 -8.06
N ARG A 86 -10.43 -6.58 -7.46
CA ARG A 86 -11.79 -6.31 -7.94
C ARG A 86 -11.79 -5.82 -9.39
N GLU A 87 -10.89 -4.89 -9.74
CA GLU A 87 -10.78 -4.36 -11.10
C GLU A 87 -10.22 -5.36 -12.14
N LEU A 88 -9.71 -6.53 -11.72
CA LEU A 88 -9.32 -7.62 -12.62
C LEU A 88 -10.45 -8.65 -12.82
N GLU A 89 -11.40 -8.71 -11.89
CA GLU A 89 -12.55 -9.61 -11.94
C GLU A 89 -13.73 -9.01 -12.73
N ASP A 90 -13.76 -7.68 -12.88
CA ASP A 90 -14.69 -6.91 -13.72
C ASP A 90 -14.28 -6.86 -15.21
#